data_AF-A0A527V9I6-F1
#
_entry.id   AF-A0A527V9I6-F1
#
_cell.length_a   1.000
_cell.length_b   1.000
_cell.length_c   1.000
_cell.angle_alpha   90.00
_cell.angle_beta   90.00
_cell.angle_gamma   90.00
#
_symmetry.space_group_name_H-M   'P 1'
#
loop_
_entity.id
_entity.type
_entity.pdbx_description
1 polymer ?
#
loop_
_entity_poly.entity_id
_entity_poly.type
_entity_poly.pdbx_seq_one_letter_code
_entity_poly.pdbx_strand_id
1 'polypeptide(L)' 'MGKHLWLSLALACSGILLNPLVAEAKAFKNFQGKQCNRDYKRLCPMIPIGKCDLESMIEQLSLPCKAFVEEHR' A
#
# COMPACT_ATOMS: atom_id res chain seq x y z
N MET A 1 31.93 -15.01 48.88
CA MET A 1 32.44 -14.34 47.67
C MET A 1 31.22 -13.98 46.84
N GLY A 2 30.76 -12.74 46.97
CA GLY A 2 29.48 -12.30 46.44
C GLY A 2 29.66 -11.22 45.40
N LYS A 3 28.72 -11.24 44.46
CA LYS A 3 28.29 -10.15 43.57
C LYS A 3 29.37 -9.71 42.58
N HIS A 4 29.10 -9.85 41.29
CA HIS A 4 28.77 -8.72 40.44
C HIS A 4 28.46 -9.23 39.01
N LEU A 5 27.28 -8.82 38.51
CA LEU A 5 27.00 -8.28 37.17
C LEU A 5 27.60 -9.04 35.96
N TRP A 6 26.86 -9.56 34.98
CA TRP A 6 25.67 -9.06 34.27
C TRP A 6 25.01 -10.27 33.55
N LEU A 7 23.75 -10.64 33.79
CA LEU A 7 22.57 -10.10 33.10
C LEU A 7 22.88 -9.44 31.73
N SER A 8 23.32 -10.24 30.76
CA SER A 8 23.21 -9.86 29.35
C SER A 8 21.88 -10.34 28.79
N LEU A 9 20.80 -9.74 29.31
CA LEU A 9 19.49 -9.70 28.66
C LEU A 9 19.53 -8.50 27.70
N ALA A 10 20.22 -8.64 26.57
CA ALA A 10 20.24 -7.63 25.53
C ALA A 10 19.40 -8.12 24.35
N LEU A 11 18.14 -7.68 24.38
CA LEU A 11 17.25 -7.37 23.27
C LEU A 11 17.75 -7.81 21.88
N ALA A 12 17.21 -8.91 21.37
CA ALA A 12 16.94 -9.07 19.94
C ALA A 12 15.42 -9.09 19.68
N CYS A 13 14.68 -8.23 20.39
CA CYS A 13 13.32 -7.85 20.02
C CYS A 13 13.40 -6.61 19.13
N SER A 14 13.84 -6.72 17.88
CA SER A 14 13.69 -5.69 16.83
C SER A 14 14.21 -6.25 15.52
N GLY A 15 13.35 -6.50 14.54
CA GLY A 15 13.85 -6.73 13.19
C GLY A 15 12.92 -7.37 12.17
N ILE A 16 11.75 -7.87 12.56
CA ILE A 16 10.74 -8.29 11.57
C ILE A 16 9.38 -7.70 11.94
N LEU A 17 9.36 -6.37 12.13
CA LEU A 17 8.21 -5.59 11.68
C LEU A 17 8.31 -5.60 10.15
N LEU A 18 7.84 -6.69 9.52
CA LEU A 18 7.53 -6.68 8.09
C LEU A 18 6.36 -5.73 7.93
N ASN A 19 6.72 -4.46 7.75
CA ASN A 19 5.92 -3.30 7.42
C ASN A 19 4.53 -3.65 6.86
N PRO A 20 3.43 -3.37 7.58
CA PRO A 20 2.10 -3.28 6.94
C PRO A 20 2.12 -2.33 5.73
N LEU A 21 2.99 -1.31 5.75
CA LEU A 21 3.28 -0.40 4.64
C LEU A 21 3.75 -1.07 3.33
N VAL A 22 4.42 -2.23 3.38
CA VAL A 22 4.86 -2.92 2.14
C VAL A 22 3.72 -3.77 1.56
N ALA A 23 2.79 -4.22 2.40
CA ALA A 23 1.57 -4.89 1.96
C ALA A 23 0.58 -3.89 1.34
N GLU A 24 0.42 -2.70 1.93
CA GLU A 24 -0.35 -1.59 1.34
C GLU A 24 0.30 -1.08 0.05
N ALA A 25 1.63 -0.90 0.01
CA ALA A 25 2.32 -0.47 -1.21
C ALA A 25 2.24 -1.47 -2.38
N LYS A 26 1.96 -2.75 -2.12
CA LYS A 26 1.68 -3.76 -3.16
C LYS A 26 0.20 -3.85 -3.53
N ALA A 27 -0.72 -3.55 -2.61
CA ALA A 27 -2.14 -3.40 -2.92
C ALA A 27 -2.38 -2.16 -3.81
N PHE A 28 -1.59 -1.10 -3.61
CA PHE A 28 -1.68 0.19 -4.30
C PHE A 28 -1.09 0.28 -5.69
N LYS A 29 -0.05 -0.51 -5.99
CA LYS A 29 0.59 -0.54 -7.32
C LYS A 29 -0.32 -1.07 -8.43
N ASN A 30 -1.57 -1.35 -8.10
CA ASN A 30 -2.59 -1.96 -8.92
C ASN A 30 -3.94 -1.49 -8.37
N PHE A 31 -4.45 -0.33 -8.78
CA PHE A 31 -5.90 -0.04 -8.75
C PHE A 31 -6.68 -0.99 -9.70
N GLN A 32 -6.31 -2.28 -9.69
CA GLN A 32 -6.91 -3.43 -10.34
C GLN A 32 -8.20 -3.88 -9.66
N GLY A 33 -8.64 -3.17 -8.61
CA GLY A 33 -9.98 -3.36 -8.06
C GLY A 33 -10.99 -3.31 -9.21
N LYS A 34 -11.96 -4.23 -9.22
CA LYS A 34 -13.03 -4.26 -10.24
C LYS A 34 -13.72 -2.90 -10.36
N GLN A 35 -13.72 -2.11 -9.28
CA GLN A 35 -14.25 -0.75 -9.23
C GLN A 35 -13.58 0.21 -10.24
N CYS A 36 -12.26 0.07 -10.47
CA CYS A 36 -11.47 1.03 -11.26
C CYS A 36 -11.15 0.59 -12.69
N ASN A 37 -11.49 -0.63 -13.10
CA ASN A 37 -11.13 -1.17 -14.43
C ASN A 37 -11.67 -0.31 -15.59
N ARG A 38 -12.92 0.17 -15.47
CA ARG A 38 -13.53 1.04 -16.48
C ARG A 38 -12.79 2.37 -16.62
N ASP A 39 -12.48 3.02 -15.49
CA ASP A 39 -11.74 4.29 -15.49
C ASP A 39 -10.32 4.09 -16.00
N TYR A 40 -9.69 2.97 -15.66
CA TYR A 40 -8.39 2.58 -16.16
C TYR A 40 -8.38 2.49 -17.70
N LYS A 41 -9.35 1.79 -18.30
CA LYS A 41 -9.46 1.68 -19.77
C LYS A 41 -9.76 3.00 -20.46
N ARG A 42 -10.49 3.91 -19.79
CA ARG A 42 -10.89 5.20 -20.35
C ARG A 42 -9.79 6.25 -20.27
N LEU A 43 -9.16 6.37 -19.10
CA LEU A 43 -8.15 7.39 -18.83
C LEU A 43 -6.75 6.95 -19.25
N CYS A 44 -6.50 5.65 -19.25
CA CYS A 44 -5.16 5.08 -19.46
C CYS A 44 -5.18 3.95 -20.52
N PRO A 45 -5.73 4.16 -21.72
CA PRO A 45 -5.99 3.10 -22.69
C PRO A 45 -4.73 2.37 -23.19
N MET A 46 -3.57 3.05 -23.14
CA MET A 46 -2.28 2.53 -23.60
C MET A 46 -1.36 2.09 -22.46
N ILE A 47 -1.79 2.23 -21.20
CA ILE A 47 -0.98 1.92 -20.02
C ILE A 47 -1.39 0.55 -19.48
N PRO A 48 -0.45 -0.32 -19.06
CA PRO A 48 -0.80 -1.62 -18.46
C PRO A 48 -1.46 -1.45 -17.08
N ILE A 49 -2.56 -2.15 -16.83
CA ILE A 49 -3.36 -2.04 -15.59
C ILE A 49 -2.47 -2.04 -14.33
N GLY A 50 -2.68 -1.02 -13.49
CA GLY A 50 -1.91 -0.76 -12.27
C GLY A 50 -0.71 0.16 -12.43
N LYS A 51 -0.28 0.46 -13.66
CA LYS A 51 0.80 1.42 -13.93
C LYS A 51 0.32 2.85 -14.16
N CYS A 52 -0.99 3.10 -14.05
CA CYS A 52 -1.57 4.41 -14.30
C CYS A 52 -1.92 5.01 -12.96
N ASP A 53 -1.53 6.27 -12.81
CA ASP A 53 -1.86 7.07 -11.66
C ASP A 53 -3.31 7.55 -11.76
N LEU A 54 -4.22 6.73 -11.24
CA LEU A 54 -5.64 7.08 -11.14
C LEU A 54 -5.90 8.07 -10.00
N GLU A 55 -5.04 8.11 -8.97
CA GLU A 55 -5.19 9.01 -7.83
C GLU A 55 -5.05 10.47 -8.27
N SER A 56 -4.07 10.79 -9.12
CA SER A 56 -3.94 12.14 -9.70
C SER A 56 -5.10 12.56 -10.60
N MET A 57 -5.97 11.63 -11.01
CA MET A 57 -7.16 11.87 -11.85
C MET A 57 -8.47 11.71 -11.08
N ILE A 58 -8.45 11.81 -9.74
CA ILE A 58 -9.57 11.46 -8.85
C ILE A 58 -10.91 12.13 -9.21
N GLU A 59 -10.87 13.37 -9.69
CA GLU A 59 -12.06 14.13 -10.10
C GLU A 59 -12.71 13.62 -11.39
N GLN A 60 -11.96 12.86 -12.19
CA GLN A 60 -12.46 12.24 -13.41
C GLN A 60 -12.95 10.81 -13.18
N LEU A 61 -12.70 10.21 -12.02
CA LEU A 61 -13.04 8.81 -11.74
C LEU A 61 -14.56 8.65 -11.57
N SER A 62 -15.07 7.47 -11.92
CA SER A 62 -16.41 7.08 -11.52
C SER A 62 -16.52 7.00 -10.00
N LEU A 63 -17.70 7.31 -9.45
CA LEU A 63 -17.97 7.25 -8.00
C LEU A 63 -17.42 5.99 -7.29
N PRO A 64 -17.61 4.76 -7.80
CA PRO A 64 -17.08 3.58 -7.13
C PRO A 64 -15.55 3.50 -7.14
N CYS A 65 -14.90 3.96 -8.21
CA CYS A 65 -13.43 4.00 -8.26
C CYS A 65 -12.88 5.12 -7.38
N LYS A 66 -13.53 6.30 -7.37
CA LYS A 66 -13.20 7.40 -6.48
C LYS A 66 -13.26 6.98 -5.01
N ALA A 67 -14.38 6.40 -4.59
CA ALA A 67 -14.55 5.91 -3.22
C ALA A 67 -13.49 4.87 -2.84
N PHE A 68 -13.17 3.95 -3.75
CA PHE A 68 -12.10 2.96 -3.53
C PHE A 68 -10.72 3.62 -3.36
N VAL A 69 -10.38 4.59 -4.21
CA VAL A 69 -9.12 5.33 -4.13
C VAL A 69 -9.05 6.15 -2.83
N GLU A 70 -10.13 6.82 -2.44
CA GLU A 70 -10.20 7.61 -1.20
C GLU A 70 -10.12 6.75 0.06
N GLU A 71 -10.75 5.58 0.09
CA GLU A 71 -10.74 4.65 1.24
C GLU A 71 -9.35 4.10 1.53
N HIS A 72 -8.52 3.96 0.50
CA HIS A 72 -7.23 3.30 0.62
C HIS A 72 -6.06 4.29 0.69
N ARG A 73 -6.27 5.59 0.41
CA ARG A 73 -5.22 6.61 0.21
C ARG A 73 -4.18 6.70 1.34
#